data_AF-A0A243SAN9-F1
#
_entry.id   AF-A0A243SAN9-F1
#
_cell.length_a   1.000
_cell.length_b   1.000
_cell.length_c   1.000
_cell.angle_alpha   90.00
_cell.angle_beta   90.00
_cell.angle_gamma   90.00
#
_symmetry.space_group_name_H-M   'P 1'
#
loop_
_entity.id
_entity.type
_entity.pdbx_description
1 polymer ?
#
loop_
_entity_poly.entity_id
_entity_poly.type
_entity_poly.pdbx_seq_one_letter_code
_entity_poly.pdbx_strand_id
1 'polypeptide(L)'
;MTKPGPSMHRDLASALKQQAKRAGERAPSVRGADWRTATVTAENGDGTVDADGVPDIRCMETYSQPAVGDLIAITQSSSGNWLAWGRTTTTDPDWTPLTLAAGYTNPGHGYTASYLRAGRRIWMRGRIGPTSGTIPDGDTLATIPSAIRPGVAVAWAVARDAGAMPSVCRLEITAAGALRTFQSTNLPTWVCLDGISYTI
;
A
#
# COMPACT_ATOMS: atom_id res chain seq x y z
N MET A 1 -49.62 -49.09 -4.60
CA MET A 1 -50.45 -47.91 -4.91
C MET A 1 -49.65 -46.99 -5.82
N THR A 2 -50.07 -46.83 -7.07
CA THR A 2 -49.49 -45.88 -8.02
C THR A 2 -49.93 -44.46 -7.65
N LYS A 3 -49.00 -43.50 -7.64
CA LYS A 3 -49.30 -42.10 -7.36
C LYS A 3 -50.31 -41.57 -8.40
N PRO A 4 -51.32 -40.77 -8.01
CA PRO A 4 -52.21 -40.10 -8.97
C PRO A 4 -51.41 -39.24 -9.96
N GLY A 5 -51.73 -39.26 -11.25
CA GLY A 5 -51.04 -38.47 -12.29
C GLY A 5 -50.73 -37.01 -11.91
N PRO A 6 -51.68 -36.25 -11.30
CA PRO A 6 -51.44 -34.88 -10.87
C PRO A 6 -50.35 -34.71 -9.80
N SER A 7 -50.14 -35.70 -8.91
CA SER A 7 -49.08 -35.62 -7.91
C SER A 7 -47.70 -35.88 -8.51
N MET A 8 -47.61 -36.76 -9.53
CA MET A 8 -46.37 -36.97 -10.28
C MET A 8 -45.94 -35.72 -11.06
N HIS A 9 -46.88 -34.98 -11.65
CA HIS A 9 -46.57 -33.72 -12.34
C HIS A 9 -46.10 -32.61 -11.39
N ARG A 10 -46.68 -32.51 -10.18
CA ARG A 10 -46.24 -31.55 -9.15
C ARG A 10 -44.85 -31.87 -8.63
N ASP A 11 -44.56 -33.15 -8.38
CA ASP A 11 -43.25 -33.61 -7.92
C ASP A 11 -42.17 -33.30 -8.96
N LEU A 12 -42.44 -33.57 -10.24
CA LEU A 12 -41.53 -33.25 -11.35
C LEU A 12 -41.31 -31.73 -11.48
N ALA A 13 -42.37 -30.92 -11.46
CA ALA A 13 -42.26 -29.47 -11.53
C ALA A 13 -41.45 -28.90 -10.36
N SER A 14 -41.64 -29.45 -9.15
CA SER A 14 -40.85 -29.09 -7.96
C SER A 14 -39.37 -29.47 -8.13
N ALA A 15 -39.08 -30.66 -8.63
CA ALA A 15 -37.72 -31.12 -8.89
C ALA A 15 -37.01 -30.24 -9.93
N LEU A 16 -37.68 -29.92 -11.04
CA LEU A 16 -37.14 -29.03 -12.08
C LEU A 16 -36.88 -27.62 -11.55
N LYS A 17 -37.81 -27.06 -10.76
CA LYS A 17 -37.62 -25.77 -10.10
C LYS A 17 -36.41 -25.78 -9.16
N GLN A 18 -36.25 -26.84 -8.36
CA GLN A 18 -35.09 -26.99 -7.48
C GLN A 18 -33.78 -27.16 -8.25
N GLN A 19 -33.78 -27.93 -9.35
CA GLN A 19 -32.61 -28.12 -10.19
C GLN A 19 -32.21 -26.81 -10.87
N ALA A 20 -33.15 -26.08 -11.44
CA ALA A 20 -32.91 -24.77 -12.06
C ALA A 20 -32.36 -23.76 -11.05
N LYS A 21 -32.89 -23.72 -9.83
CA LYS A 21 -32.36 -22.89 -8.74
C LYS A 21 -30.91 -23.27 -8.39
N ARG A 22 -30.62 -24.55 -8.16
CA ARG A 22 -29.26 -25.03 -7.85
C ARG A 22 -28.28 -24.77 -8.98
N ALA A 23 -28.70 -24.94 -10.23
CA ALA A 23 -27.89 -24.63 -11.40
C ALA A 23 -27.60 -23.13 -11.49
N GLY A 24 -28.61 -22.28 -11.27
CA GLY A 24 -28.44 -20.82 -11.27
C GLY A 24 -27.55 -20.30 -10.15
N GLU A 25 -27.63 -20.87 -8.95
CA GLU A 25 -26.77 -20.52 -7.81
C GLU A 25 -25.31 -20.93 -8.02
N ARG A 26 -25.07 -22.02 -8.77
CA ARG A 26 -23.72 -22.58 -8.99
C ARG A 26 -23.05 -22.13 -10.29
N ALA A 27 -23.80 -21.61 -11.26
CA ALA A 27 -23.28 -21.16 -12.53
C ALA A 27 -23.04 -19.63 -12.49
N PRO A 28 -21.77 -19.16 -12.50
CA PRO A 28 -21.47 -17.72 -12.52
C PRO A 28 -22.15 -16.98 -13.67
N SER A 29 -22.27 -17.63 -14.84
CA SER A 29 -22.96 -17.07 -16.01
C SER A 29 -24.47 -16.82 -15.80
N VAL A 30 -25.09 -17.43 -14.78
CA VAL A 30 -26.53 -17.33 -14.48
C VAL A 30 -26.80 -16.44 -13.26
N ARG A 31 -25.96 -16.51 -12.22
CA ARG A 31 -26.06 -15.68 -11.02
C ARG A 31 -25.80 -14.19 -11.30
N GLY A 32 -25.08 -13.87 -12.37
CA GLY A 32 -24.64 -12.51 -12.69
C GLY A 32 -23.28 -12.21 -12.04
N ALA A 33 -23.07 -10.96 -11.60
CA ALA A 33 -21.80 -10.57 -11.00
C ALA A 33 -21.57 -11.28 -9.66
N ASP A 34 -20.46 -12.00 -9.53
CA ASP A 34 -19.98 -12.47 -8.23
C ASP A 34 -19.23 -11.33 -7.56
N TRP A 35 -19.46 -11.11 -6.27
CA TRP A 35 -18.65 -10.19 -5.47
C TRP A 35 -18.19 -10.92 -4.22
N ARG A 36 -16.91 -10.78 -3.90
CA ARG A 36 -16.32 -11.35 -2.70
C ARG A 36 -15.12 -10.53 -2.26
N THR A 37 -14.72 -10.71 -1.02
CA THR A 37 -13.42 -10.21 -0.54
C THR A 37 -12.33 -11.19 -0.94
N ALA A 38 -11.13 -10.67 -1.21
CA ALA A 38 -9.93 -11.48 -1.42
C ALA A 38 -8.69 -10.77 -0.86
N THR A 39 -7.66 -11.53 -0.48
CA THR A 39 -6.38 -10.97 -0.03
C THR A 39 -5.39 -10.94 -1.17
N VAL A 40 -4.80 -9.77 -1.45
CA VAL A 40 -3.78 -9.62 -2.50
C VAL A 40 -2.54 -10.44 -2.14
N THR A 41 -2.16 -11.36 -3.03
CA THR A 41 -0.98 -12.22 -2.90
C THR A 41 0.17 -11.77 -3.80
N ALA A 42 -0.13 -11.08 -4.92
CA ALA A 42 0.88 -10.50 -5.80
C ALA A 42 0.37 -9.21 -6.46
N GLU A 43 1.30 -8.31 -6.79
CA GLU A 43 1.07 -7.16 -7.66
C GLU A 43 1.94 -7.34 -8.90
N ASN A 44 1.34 -7.17 -10.08
CA ASN A 44 1.93 -7.64 -11.34
C ASN A 44 2.62 -6.52 -12.14
N GLY A 45 2.57 -5.26 -11.68
CA GLY A 45 3.20 -4.10 -12.32
C GLY A 45 2.49 -3.58 -13.58
N ASP A 46 1.41 -4.23 -14.02
CA ASP A 46 0.65 -3.91 -15.23
C ASP A 46 -0.77 -3.39 -14.92
N GLY A 47 -1.02 -3.02 -13.66
CA GLY A 47 -2.34 -2.63 -13.17
C GLY A 47 -3.26 -3.82 -12.86
N THR A 48 -2.69 -5.02 -12.67
CA THR A 48 -3.39 -6.19 -12.13
C THR A 48 -2.78 -6.70 -10.83
N VAL A 49 -3.57 -7.48 -10.09
CA VAL A 49 -3.16 -8.18 -8.87
C VAL A 49 -3.63 -9.62 -8.89
N ASP A 50 -2.92 -10.49 -8.18
CA ASP A 50 -3.40 -11.82 -7.84
C ASP A 50 -3.97 -11.81 -6.42
N ALA A 51 -5.10 -12.46 -6.20
CA ALA A 51 -5.72 -12.54 -4.87
C ALA A 51 -6.50 -13.85 -4.65
N ASP A 52 -6.28 -14.50 -3.50
CA ASP A 52 -6.93 -15.77 -3.10
C ASP A 52 -7.02 -16.82 -4.23
N GLY A 53 -5.94 -16.95 -5.01
CA GLY A 53 -5.84 -17.91 -6.12
C GLY A 53 -6.52 -17.49 -7.42
N VAL A 54 -7.03 -16.25 -7.52
CA VAL A 54 -7.45 -15.64 -8.78
C VAL A 54 -6.31 -14.80 -9.35
N PRO A 55 -5.78 -15.15 -10.53
CA PRO A 55 -4.74 -14.35 -11.18
C PRO A 55 -5.31 -13.15 -11.94
N ASP A 56 -4.46 -12.16 -12.19
CA ASP A 56 -4.66 -11.06 -13.17
C ASP A 56 -5.96 -10.25 -12.98
N ILE A 57 -6.32 -9.98 -11.73
CA ILE A 57 -7.49 -9.16 -11.39
C ILE A 57 -7.18 -7.70 -11.74
N ARG A 58 -7.95 -7.10 -12.65
CA ARG A 58 -7.73 -5.72 -13.07
C ARG A 58 -8.10 -4.74 -11.96
N CYS A 59 -7.16 -3.89 -11.56
CA CYS A 59 -7.42 -2.84 -10.58
C CYS A 59 -8.23 -1.70 -11.20
N MET A 60 -9.22 -1.21 -10.47
CA MET A 60 -9.91 0.04 -10.79
C MET A 60 -8.95 1.23 -10.60
N GLU A 61 -9.20 2.33 -11.31
CA GLU A 61 -8.39 3.56 -11.20
C GLU A 61 -8.30 4.09 -9.76
N THR A 62 -9.36 3.90 -8.98
CA THR A 62 -9.43 4.25 -7.55
C THR A 62 -8.51 3.41 -6.66
N TYR A 63 -8.01 2.28 -7.17
CA TYR A 63 -7.08 1.37 -6.48
C TYR A 63 -5.73 1.32 -7.21
N SER A 64 -5.08 2.48 -7.28
CA SER A 64 -3.86 2.70 -8.08
C SER A 64 -2.56 2.24 -7.42
N GLN A 65 -2.60 1.83 -6.14
CA GLN A 65 -1.41 1.40 -5.40
C GLN A 65 -1.65 0.10 -4.62
N PRO A 66 -1.99 -0.99 -5.32
CA PRO A 66 -2.15 -2.29 -4.69
C PRO A 66 -0.89 -2.74 -3.96
N ALA A 67 -1.07 -3.40 -2.82
CA ALA A 67 0.00 -4.02 -2.07
C ALA A 67 -0.39 -5.43 -1.60
N VAL A 68 0.60 -6.33 -1.56
CA VAL A 68 0.44 -7.66 -0.95
C VAL A 68 -0.06 -7.53 0.49
N GLY A 69 -1.09 -8.30 0.83
CA GLY A 69 -1.77 -8.27 2.12
C GLY A 69 -2.97 -7.33 2.19
N ASP A 70 -3.24 -6.52 1.16
CA ASP A 70 -4.49 -5.76 1.09
C ASP A 70 -5.70 -6.71 1.02
N LEU A 71 -6.69 -6.48 1.89
CA LEU A 71 -8.01 -7.08 1.76
C LEU A 71 -8.85 -6.23 0.82
N ILE A 72 -9.25 -6.78 -0.32
CA ILE A 72 -9.92 -6.07 -1.40
C ILE A 72 -11.28 -6.65 -1.72
N ALA A 73 -12.19 -5.82 -2.24
CA ALA A 73 -13.42 -6.30 -2.87
C ALA A 73 -13.15 -6.59 -4.36
N ILE A 74 -13.42 -7.82 -4.79
CA ILE A 74 -13.31 -8.24 -6.18
C ILE A 74 -14.68 -8.59 -6.73
N THR A 75 -14.90 -8.31 -8.01
CA THR A 75 -16.11 -8.72 -8.72
C THR A 75 -15.77 -9.42 -10.02
N GLN A 76 -16.53 -10.46 -10.34
CA GLN A 76 -16.45 -11.15 -11.62
C GLN A 76 -17.61 -10.71 -12.50
N SER A 77 -17.30 -10.24 -13.71
CA SER A 77 -18.28 -10.02 -14.77
C SER A 77 -18.84 -11.33 -15.31
N SER A 78 -19.99 -11.29 -16.01
CA SER A 78 -20.58 -12.47 -16.65
C SER A 78 -19.70 -13.08 -17.75
N SER A 79 -18.75 -12.31 -18.31
CA SER A 79 -17.74 -12.79 -19.25
C SER A 79 -16.51 -13.41 -18.56
N GLY A 80 -16.51 -13.50 -17.23
CA GLY A 80 -15.46 -14.12 -16.44
C GLY A 80 -14.32 -13.20 -16.02
N ASN A 81 -14.29 -11.95 -16.51
CA ASN A 81 -13.25 -10.98 -16.15
C ASN A 81 -13.40 -10.51 -14.70
N TRP A 82 -12.29 -10.40 -13.98
CA TRP A 82 -12.26 -9.93 -12.60
C TRP A 82 -11.81 -8.46 -12.51
N LEU A 83 -12.49 -7.71 -11.65
CA LEU A 83 -12.15 -6.33 -11.30
C LEU A 83 -11.93 -6.22 -9.79
N ALA A 84 -10.90 -5.50 -9.37
CA ALA A 84 -10.63 -5.14 -7.98
C ALA A 84 -11.08 -3.70 -7.72
N TRP A 85 -12.13 -3.54 -6.91
CA TRP A 85 -12.70 -2.23 -6.56
C TRP A 85 -11.78 -1.41 -5.63
N GLY A 86 -11.01 -2.11 -4.81
CA GLY A 86 -10.08 -1.51 -3.86
C GLY A 86 -10.17 -2.13 -2.48
N ARG A 87 -9.40 -1.56 -1.56
CA ARG A 87 -9.29 -2.01 -0.17
C ARG A 87 -10.61 -1.88 0.58
N THR A 88 -10.94 -2.86 1.41
CA THR A 88 -12.11 -2.84 2.31
C THR A 88 -11.76 -2.41 3.73
N THR A 89 -10.48 -2.20 4.05
CA THR A 89 -10.08 -1.71 5.38
C THR A 89 -10.47 -0.25 5.56
N THR A 90 -11.05 0.06 6.72
CA THR A 90 -11.39 1.41 7.18
C THR A 90 -10.29 2.04 8.02
N THR A 91 -9.21 1.30 8.31
CA THR A 91 -8.06 1.86 9.00
C THR A 91 -7.18 2.55 7.99
N ASP A 92 -7.21 3.87 8.01
CA ASP A 92 -6.22 4.68 7.29
C ASP A 92 -4.83 4.32 7.80
N PRO A 93 -3.83 4.24 6.91
CA PRO A 93 -2.47 4.06 7.35
C PRO A 93 -2.08 5.21 8.29
N ASP A 94 -1.36 4.87 9.37
CA ASP A 94 -0.87 5.86 10.34
C ASP A 94 0.64 6.02 10.22
N TRP A 95 1.12 7.15 10.72
CA TRP A 95 2.53 7.49 10.75
C TRP A 95 3.28 6.61 11.74
N THR A 96 4.22 5.83 11.23
CA THR A 96 5.11 4.99 12.00
C THR A 96 6.44 5.72 12.27
N PRO A 97 6.90 5.83 13.52
CA PRO A 97 8.19 6.43 13.84
C PRO A 97 9.36 5.73 13.14
N LEU A 98 10.34 6.52 12.67
CA LEU A 98 11.60 6.00 12.15
C LEU A 98 12.59 5.76 13.28
N THR A 99 13.28 4.62 13.22
CA THR A 99 14.44 4.37 14.09
C THR A 99 15.62 5.20 13.59
N LEU A 100 16.03 6.19 14.37
CA LEU A 100 17.17 7.04 14.08
C LEU A 100 18.49 6.34 14.45
N ALA A 101 19.57 6.73 13.77
CA ALA A 101 20.91 6.28 14.14
C ALA A 101 21.30 6.83 15.52
N ALA A 102 22.26 6.17 16.18
CA ALA A 102 22.76 6.62 17.48
C ALA A 102 23.30 8.06 17.39
N GLY A 103 22.95 8.91 18.36
CA GLY A 103 23.32 10.32 18.36
C GLY A 103 22.35 11.23 17.60
N TYR A 104 21.29 10.71 17.00
CA TYR A 104 20.24 11.49 16.34
C TYR A 104 18.91 11.45 17.08
N THR A 105 18.18 12.56 17.06
CA THR A 105 16.89 12.74 17.72
C THR A 105 16.01 13.75 16.98
N ASN A 106 14.77 13.92 17.43
CA ASN A 106 13.99 15.11 17.09
C ASN A 106 14.64 16.34 17.78
N PRO A 107 14.88 17.45 17.07
CA PRO A 107 15.54 18.64 17.61
C PRO A 107 14.71 19.46 18.62
N GLY A 108 13.58 18.94 19.11
CA GLY A 108 12.67 19.62 20.05
C GLY A 108 11.57 20.44 19.38
N HIS A 109 11.44 20.36 18.05
CA HIS A 109 10.41 21.08 17.28
C HIS A 109 10.03 20.32 16.00
N GLY A 110 8.82 20.60 15.49
CA GLY A 110 8.23 19.85 14.38
C GLY A 110 7.86 18.42 14.78
N TYR A 111 7.49 17.58 13.81
CA TYR A 111 7.12 16.20 14.09
C TYR A 111 8.33 15.29 14.31
N THR A 112 8.14 14.22 15.09
CA THR A 112 9.06 13.08 15.15
C THR A 112 9.21 12.47 13.76
N ALA A 113 10.46 12.20 13.36
CA ALA A 113 10.76 11.54 12.10
C ALA A 113 9.95 10.26 11.95
N SER A 114 9.10 10.21 10.93
CA SER A 114 8.12 9.14 10.73
C SER A 114 7.91 8.87 9.25
N TYR A 115 7.37 7.70 8.92
CA TYR A 115 6.90 7.36 7.59
C TYR A 115 5.44 6.90 7.61
N LEU A 116 4.76 7.05 6.48
CA LEU A 116 3.41 6.59 6.25
C LEU A 116 3.42 5.75 4.97
N ARG A 117 2.91 4.52 5.05
CA ARG A 117 2.76 3.64 3.89
C ARG A 117 1.32 3.67 3.39
N ALA A 118 1.09 4.34 2.28
CA ALA A 118 -0.17 4.31 1.55
C ALA A 118 0.00 3.38 0.35
N GLY A 119 -0.40 2.10 0.48
CA GLY A 119 -0.14 1.10 -0.55
C GLY A 119 1.36 0.92 -0.81
N ARG A 120 1.80 1.27 -2.03
CA ARG A 120 3.23 1.31 -2.44
C ARG A 120 3.89 2.67 -2.26
N ARG A 121 3.12 3.74 -2.04
CA ARG A 121 3.69 5.07 -1.79
C ARG A 121 4.11 5.19 -0.34
N ILE A 122 5.34 5.64 -0.14
CA ILE A 122 5.88 6.03 1.14
C ILE A 122 5.89 7.55 1.20
N TRP A 123 5.35 8.09 2.28
CA TRP A 123 5.47 9.49 2.65
C TRP A 123 6.34 9.57 3.90
N MET A 124 7.18 10.59 3.99
CA MET A 124 7.97 10.84 5.19
C MET A 124 7.63 12.22 5.75
N ARG A 125 7.84 12.35 7.07
CA ARG A 125 7.66 13.62 7.78
C ARG A 125 8.63 13.74 8.95
N GLY A 126 8.68 14.94 9.50
CA GLY A 126 9.36 15.24 10.74
C GLY A 126 10.80 15.70 10.53
N ARG A 127 11.50 15.90 11.64
CA ARG A 127 12.86 16.47 11.64
C ARG A 127 13.84 15.56 12.36
N ILE A 128 15.07 15.58 11.89
CA ILE A 128 16.20 14.86 12.48
C ILE A 128 17.32 15.87 12.73
N GLY A 129 17.86 15.87 13.94
CA GLY A 129 19.06 16.60 14.31
C GLY A 129 19.95 15.75 15.23
N PRO A 130 21.25 16.05 15.32
CA PRO A 130 22.13 15.37 16.24
C PRO A 130 21.82 15.82 17.67
N THR A 131 22.16 15.00 18.67
CA THR A 131 22.04 15.39 20.09
C THR A 131 22.95 16.55 20.46
N SER A 132 24.01 16.78 19.69
CA SER A 132 24.88 17.96 19.79
C SER A 132 25.61 18.22 18.47
N GLY A 133 25.95 19.49 18.21
CA GLY A 133 26.76 19.88 17.06
C GLY A 133 25.98 19.95 15.73
N THR A 134 26.65 19.58 14.64
CA THR A 134 26.12 19.62 13.28
C THR A 134 26.16 18.23 12.66
N ILE A 135 25.34 18.02 11.63
CA ILE A 135 25.23 16.78 10.86
C ILE A 135 26.39 16.73 9.85
N PRO A 136 27.32 15.77 9.96
CA PRO A 136 28.43 15.64 9.01
C PRO A 136 27.95 15.25 7.60
N ASP A 137 28.76 15.60 6.60
CA ASP A 137 28.56 15.17 5.22
C ASP A 137 28.57 13.64 5.11
N GLY A 138 27.61 13.08 4.39
CA GLY A 138 27.49 11.63 4.17
C GLY A 138 27.03 10.82 5.38
N ASP A 139 26.78 11.44 6.53
CA ASP A 139 26.40 10.71 7.73
C ASP A 139 25.02 10.04 7.61
N THR A 140 24.87 8.88 8.26
CA THR A 140 23.63 8.10 8.23
C THR A 140 22.73 8.49 9.39
N LEU A 141 21.62 9.15 9.06
CA LEU A 141 20.66 9.68 10.03
C LEU A 141 19.70 8.62 10.58
N ALA A 142 19.34 7.68 9.73
CA ALA A 142 18.39 6.61 10.03
C ALA A 142 18.58 5.45 9.06
N THR A 143 18.09 4.27 9.45
CA THR A 143 17.97 3.12 8.55
C THR A 143 16.50 2.89 8.23
N ILE A 144 16.16 3.01 6.95
CA ILE A 144 14.83 2.73 6.42
C ILE A 144 14.53 1.23 6.58
N PRO A 145 13.40 0.87 7.21
CA PRO A 145 12.97 -0.53 7.35
C PRO A 145 12.93 -1.23 6.00
N SER A 146 13.38 -2.49 5.94
CA SER A 146 13.48 -3.27 4.69
C SER A 146 12.17 -3.29 3.90
N ALA A 147 11.03 -3.37 4.58
CA ALA A 147 9.70 -3.39 3.99
C ALA A 147 9.31 -2.11 3.23
N ILE A 148 10.04 -1.01 3.39
CA ILE A 148 9.77 0.27 2.76
C ILE A 148 11.00 0.90 2.10
N ARG A 149 12.02 0.10 1.74
CA ARG A 149 13.21 0.60 1.04
C ARG A 149 12.89 0.84 -0.45
N PRO A 150 13.41 1.92 -1.06
CA PRO A 150 13.33 2.09 -2.49
C PRO A 150 14.22 1.05 -3.20
N GLY A 151 13.81 0.58 -4.38
CA GLY A 151 14.59 -0.39 -5.17
C GLY A 151 15.91 0.19 -5.73
N VAL A 152 16.02 1.52 -5.79
CA VAL A 152 17.20 2.26 -6.25
C VAL A 152 17.47 3.44 -5.30
N ALA A 153 18.68 4.00 -5.34
CA ALA A 153 18.97 5.21 -4.60
C ALA A 153 18.13 6.38 -5.13
N VAL A 154 17.55 7.15 -4.21
CA VAL A 154 16.65 8.27 -4.51
C VAL A 154 17.01 9.44 -3.61
N ALA A 155 16.96 10.66 -4.16
CA ALA A 155 17.42 11.86 -3.47
C ALA A 155 16.44 13.02 -3.64
N TRP A 156 16.42 13.88 -2.62
CA TRP A 156 15.54 15.06 -2.54
C TRP A 156 16.32 16.27 -2.06
N ALA A 157 15.98 17.44 -2.59
CA ALA A 157 16.28 18.70 -1.92
C ALA A 157 15.30 18.86 -0.75
N VAL A 158 15.84 19.03 0.45
CA VAL A 158 15.02 19.16 1.67
C VAL A 158 15.36 20.44 2.40
N ALA A 159 14.37 20.97 3.11
CA ALA A 159 14.59 22.08 4.02
C ALA A 159 15.48 21.65 5.20
N ARG A 160 16.35 22.56 5.63
CA ARG A 160 17.24 22.42 6.79
C ARG A 160 17.28 23.71 7.59
N ASP A 161 17.92 23.65 8.75
CA ASP A 161 18.20 24.83 9.55
C ASP A 161 19.12 25.84 8.83
N ALA A 162 18.94 27.10 9.22
CA ALA A 162 19.76 28.21 8.78
C ALA A 162 19.59 29.41 9.72
N GLY A 163 20.66 30.18 9.89
CA GLY A 163 20.65 31.35 10.78
C GLY A 163 19.90 32.58 10.24
N ALA A 164 19.67 32.69 8.93
CA ALA A 164 19.09 33.91 8.34
C ALA A 164 18.08 33.70 7.20
N MET A 165 18.12 32.57 6.46
CA MET A 165 17.25 32.33 5.30
C MET A 165 16.91 30.85 5.13
N PRO A 166 15.72 30.48 4.60
CA PRO A 166 15.41 29.08 4.27
C PRO A 166 16.54 28.46 3.45
N SER A 167 17.12 27.38 3.97
CA SER A 167 18.23 26.68 3.31
C SER A 167 17.83 25.26 2.98
N VAL A 168 18.45 24.72 1.95
CA VAL A 168 18.22 23.34 1.50
C VAL A 168 19.51 22.55 1.50
N CYS A 169 19.40 21.24 1.73
CA CYS A 169 20.48 20.28 1.46
C CYS A 169 19.89 19.07 0.75
N ARG A 170 20.77 18.21 0.23
CA ARG A 170 20.34 16.92 -0.35
C ARG A 170 20.23 15.87 0.75
N LEU A 171 19.10 15.19 0.81
CA LEU A 171 18.97 13.90 1.48
C LEU A 171 18.87 12.79 0.43
N GLU A 172 19.49 11.67 0.70
CA GLU A 172 19.42 10.46 -0.12
C GLU A 172 19.01 9.27 0.72
N ILE A 173 18.12 8.44 0.17
CA ILE A 173 17.87 7.09 0.66
C ILE A 173 18.53 6.13 -0.33
N THR A 174 19.54 5.41 0.14
CA THR A 174 20.20 4.37 -0.65
C THR A 174 19.28 3.15 -0.82
N ALA A 175 19.54 2.29 -1.82
CA ALA A 175 18.81 1.02 -1.97
C ALA A 175 18.98 0.09 -0.74
N ALA A 176 20.09 0.22 -0.02
CA ALA A 176 20.33 -0.49 1.25
C ALA A 176 19.53 0.10 2.42
N GLY A 177 18.83 1.22 2.23
CA GLY A 177 17.99 1.88 3.23
C GLY A 177 18.71 2.88 4.12
N ALA A 178 19.98 3.23 3.87
CA ALA A 178 20.62 4.33 4.61
C ALA A 178 20.05 5.68 4.16
N LEU A 179 19.50 6.46 5.10
CA LEU A 179 19.13 7.85 4.91
C LEU A 179 20.32 8.75 5.26
N ARG A 180 20.85 9.49 4.29
CA ARG A 180 22.10 10.26 4.42
C ARG A 180 21.97 11.69 3.93
N THR A 181 22.81 12.57 4.47
CA THR A 181 22.91 13.96 4.00
C THR A 181 24.08 14.15 3.07
N PHE A 182 23.96 15.12 2.16
CA PHE A 182 25.06 15.58 1.33
C PHE A 182 25.16 17.10 1.46
N GLN A 183 26.12 17.55 2.27
CA GLN A 183 26.44 18.93 2.52
C GLN A 183 27.88 19.02 3.06
N SER A 184 28.79 19.61 2.29
CA SER A 184 30.23 19.69 2.67
C SER A 184 30.62 20.98 3.39
N THR A 185 29.78 22.02 3.34
CA THR A 185 30.04 23.33 3.97
C THR A 185 28.81 23.84 4.71
N ASN A 186 28.98 24.62 5.78
CA ASN A 186 27.86 25.12 6.61
C ASN A 186 26.92 23.98 7.01
N LEU A 187 27.42 23.00 7.75
CA LEU A 187 26.69 21.77 8.08
C LEU A 187 25.39 22.07 8.86
N PRO A 188 24.27 21.37 8.57
CA PRO A 188 23.02 21.61 9.25
C PRO A 188 23.05 21.12 10.70
N THR A 189 22.28 21.75 11.58
CA THR A 189 21.91 21.24 12.90
C THR A 189 20.59 20.47 12.87
N TRP A 190 19.77 20.61 11.83
CA TRP A 190 18.65 19.71 11.57
C TRP A 190 18.25 19.68 10.09
N VAL A 191 17.63 18.57 9.68
CA VAL A 191 17.02 18.40 8.35
C VAL A 191 15.55 18.00 8.48
N CYS A 192 14.75 18.39 7.49
CA CYS A 192 13.33 18.06 7.40
C CYS A 192 13.09 16.90 6.42
N LEU A 193 12.18 16.00 6.77
CA LEU A 193 11.72 14.92 5.89
C LEU A 193 10.40 15.25 5.19
N ASP A 194 9.75 16.35 5.59
CA ASP A 194 8.47 16.77 5.02
C ASP A 194 8.62 16.98 3.50
N GLY A 195 7.74 16.34 2.74
CA GLY A 195 7.77 16.39 1.27
C GLY A 195 8.57 15.26 0.61
N ILE A 196 9.35 14.47 1.36
CA ILE A 196 9.94 13.25 0.83
C ILE A 196 8.83 12.23 0.59
N SER A 197 8.77 11.72 -0.63
CA SER A 197 7.90 10.59 -0.97
C SER A 197 8.44 9.80 -2.15
N TYR A 198 8.27 8.48 -2.11
CA TYR A 198 8.72 7.56 -3.14
C TYR A 198 7.81 6.34 -3.22
N THR A 199 7.95 5.57 -4.29
CA THR A 199 7.24 4.31 -4.49
C THR A 199 8.22 3.16 -4.32
N ILE A 200 7.83 2.13 -3.59
CA ILE A 200 8.55 0.85 -3.47
C ILE A 200 8.05 -0.15 -4.49
#